data_AF-A0A673MX60-F1
#
_entry.id   AF-A0A673MX60-F1
#
_cell.length_a   1.000
_cell.length_b   1.000
_cell.length_c   1.000
_cell.angle_alpha   90.00
_cell.angle_beta   90.00
_cell.angle_gamma   90.00
#
_symmetry.space_group_name_H-M   'P 1'
#
loop_
_entity.id
_entity.type
_entity.pdbx_description
1 polymer ?
#
loop_
_entity_poly.entity_id
_entity_poly.type
_entity_poly.pdbx_seq_one_letter_code
_entity_poly.pdbx_strand_id
1 'polypeptide(L)'
;MRIPSQLCFLASLVLVIHAGPISQPSDKDEATAEVCFFCFNMILVCVFCLSLLIISLIIPYVTDETTAVRREAIQLTEKMKEMQKFFGFKVTGKLDKETMEMMKKPRCGVPDVAAYSTFEGKPKWQTNKLWCFYRILNYTPDMSVAEVDTSMEKALQVWAKVTPLKFTRIYSGTADIMISFGTRYHGDAYPFDGPQGTLAHAFAPSLAIGGDAHFDDDEFFTFRSSKGFVLFLVAAHEFGHSLGLSHSNVRGALMFPTYSFTDPNHFSLPSDDIRGIQSLYGKLLPSMSNPQEKHCSSLTKFTTGASSAAS
;
A
#
# COMPACT_ATOMS: atom_id res chain seq x y z
N MET A 1 8.18 37.85 18.62
CA MET A 1 7.99 37.45 20.03
C MET A 1 8.87 38.34 20.89
N ARG A 2 8.25 39.33 21.53
CA ARG A 2 8.86 40.32 22.43
C ARG A 2 8.45 39.94 23.85
N ILE A 3 9.25 39.21 24.61
CA ILE A 3 8.96 38.93 26.04
C ILE A 3 10.21 38.99 26.96
N PRO A 4 11.49 38.77 26.55
CA PRO A 4 12.56 38.70 27.55
C PRO A 4 13.16 40.07 27.95
N SER A 5 12.91 41.17 27.22
CA SER A 5 13.53 42.47 27.52
C SER A 5 12.75 43.34 28.52
N GLN A 6 11.51 42.98 28.89
CA GLN A 6 10.69 43.78 29.82
C GLN A 6 10.78 43.31 31.27
N LEU A 7 11.19 42.06 31.53
CA LEU A 7 11.39 41.59 32.91
C LEU A 7 12.68 42.12 33.55
N CYS A 8 13.75 42.36 32.77
CA CYS A 8 14.97 42.96 33.31
C CYS A 8 14.79 44.45 33.68
N PHE A 9 13.92 45.19 32.99
CA PHE A 9 13.64 46.59 33.33
C PHE A 9 12.75 46.74 34.57
N LEU A 10 11.84 45.78 34.81
CA LEU A 10 10.97 45.80 36.00
C LEU A 10 11.71 45.44 37.29
N ALA A 11 12.74 44.58 37.22
CA ALA A 11 13.55 44.24 38.40
C ALA A 11 14.42 45.41 38.89
N SER A 12 14.89 46.28 37.98
CA SER A 12 15.66 47.48 38.35
C SER A 12 14.80 48.62 38.89
N LEU A 13 13.50 48.66 38.57
CA LEU A 13 12.60 49.73 39.01
C LEU A 13 12.02 49.50 40.42
N VAL A 14 11.95 48.25 40.89
CA VAL A 14 11.45 47.91 42.23
C VAL A 14 12.47 48.24 43.33
N LEU A 15 13.75 48.36 43.01
CA LEU A 15 14.82 48.73 43.95
C LEU A 15 15.02 50.24 44.17
N VAL A 16 14.27 51.11 43.46
CA VAL A 16 14.47 52.57 43.53
C VAL A 16 13.34 53.32 44.29
N ILE A 17 12.25 52.65 44.72
CA ILE A 17 11.05 53.36 45.25
C ILE A 17 10.79 53.15 46.76
N HIS A 18 11.76 52.71 47.57
CA HIS A 18 11.56 52.66 49.05
C HIS A 18 12.71 53.23 49.89
N ALA A 19 13.55 54.10 49.35
CA ALA A 19 14.53 54.83 50.16
C ALA A 19 13.89 56.05 50.85
N GLY A 20 13.48 55.87 52.12
CA GLY A 20 13.40 56.99 53.06
C GLY A 20 14.80 57.61 53.30
N PRO A 21 14.90 58.76 54.00
CA PRO A 21 16.15 59.51 54.11
C PRO A 21 17.30 58.64 54.64
N ILE A 22 18.35 58.52 53.84
CA ILE A 22 19.55 57.71 54.14
C ILE A 22 20.34 58.41 55.24
N SER A 23 20.44 57.78 56.41
CA SER A 23 21.41 58.17 57.45
C SER A 23 22.83 57.92 56.97
N GLN A 24 23.79 58.76 57.41
CA GLN A 24 25.20 58.62 57.01
C GLN A 24 25.73 57.20 57.31
N PRO A 25 26.47 56.59 56.36
CA PRO A 25 26.92 55.22 56.50
C PRO A 25 27.93 55.13 57.63
N SER A 26 27.79 54.14 58.51
CA SER A 26 28.83 53.80 59.48
C SER A 26 29.85 52.87 58.82
N ASP A 27 31.08 52.79 59.34
CA ASP A 27 32.15 51.90 58.83
C ASP A 27 31.75 50.41 58.74
N LYS A 28 30.63 50.00 59.36
CA LYS A 28 30.07 48.64 59.25
C LYS A 28 29.20 48.43 57.99
N ASP A 29 28.74 49.49 57.36
CA ASP A 29 27.86 49.44 56.18
C ASP A 29 28.66 49.22 54.88
N GLU A 30 29.92 49.67 54.84
CA GLU A 30 30.83 49.46 53.70
C GLU A 30 31.25 47.97 53.58
N ALA A 31 31.64 47.33 54.70
CA ALA A 31 31.94 45.90 54.72
C ALA A 31 30.70 45.05 54.35
N THR A 32 29.51 45.48 54.75
CA THR A 32 28.25 44.78 54.43
C THR A 32 27.90 44.95 52.94
N ALA A 33 28.15 46.12 52.36
CA ALA A 33 27.98 46.37 50.93
C ALA A 33 28.96 45.57 50.07
N GLU A 34 30.23 45.45 50.47
CA GLU A 34 31.21 44.61 49.76
C GLU A 34 30.82 43.13 49.79
N VAL A 35 30.36 42.61 50.94
CA VAL A 35 29.87 41.24 51.06
C VAL A 35 28.64 41.02 50.18
N CYS A 36 27.69 41.96 50.16
CA CYS A 36 26.53 41.89 49.26
C CYS A 36 26.93 41.93 47.77
N PHE A 37 27.90 42.74 47.39
CA PHE A 37 28.41 42.82 46.02
C PHE A 37 29.13 41.52 45.60
N PHE A 38 29.92 40.93 46.49
CA PHE A 38 30.53 39.62 46.27
C PHE A 38 29.50 38.51 46.15
N CYS A 39 28.49 38.48 47.02
CA CYS A 39 27.40 37.50 46.95
C CYS A 39 26.59 37.66 45.66
N PHE A 40 26.29 38.89 45.24
CA PHE A 40 25.57 39.15 43.99
C PHE A 40 26.35 38.69 42.76
N ASN A 41 27.65 38.99 42.69
CA ASN A 41 28.50 38.51 41.61
C ASN A 41 28.64 36.98 41.61
N MET A 42 28.74 36.34 42.77
CA MET A 42 28.80 34.88 42.87
C MET A 42 27.49 34.22 42.41
N ILE A 43 26.34 34.80 42.75
CA ILE A 43 25.04 34.34 42.25
C ILE A 43 24.95 34.52 40.74
N LEU A 44 25.40 35.66 40.21
CA LEU A 44 25.39 35.93 38.77
C LEU A 44 26.29 34.95 38.00
N VAL A 45 27.48 34.67 38.53
CA VAL A 45 28.40 33.66 37.98
C VAL A 45 27.81 32.26 38.07
N CYS A 46 27.18 31.89 39.19
CA CYS A 46 26.50 30.59 39.33
C CYS A 46 25.33 30.42 38.35
N VAL A 47 24.51 31.46 38.14
CA VAL A 47 23.41 31.44 37.17
C VAL A 47 23.94 31.36 35.73
N PHE A 48 25.04 32.06 35.43
CA PHE A 48 25.70 31.99 34.12
C PHE A 48 26.32 30.60 33.89
N CYS A 49 26.99 30.02 34.88
CA CYS A 49 27.54 28.66 34.81
C CYS A 49 26.45 27.59 34.71
N LEU A 50 25.34 27.70 35.46
CA LEU A 50 24.20 26.78 35.34
C LEU A 50 23.56 26.88 33.96
N SER A 51 23.39 28.09 33.42
CA SER A 51 22.82 28.26 32.08
C SER A 51 23.74 27.71 30.99
N LEU A 52 25.07 27.88 31.11
CA LEU A 52 26.04 27.23 30.22
C LEU A 52 26.07 25.69 30.35
N LEU A 53 25.88 25.14 31.57
CA LEU A 53 25.75 23.70 31.78
C LEU A 53 24.47 23.15 31.15
N ILE A 54 23.34 23.86 31.30
CA ILE A 54 22.08 23.53 30.65
C ILE A 54 22.22 23.62 29.13
N ILE A 55 22.87 24.65 28.61
CA ILE A 55 23.16 24.83 27.17
C ILE A 55 24.00 23.66 26.65
N SER A 56 25.06 23.25 27.36
CA SER A 56 25.95 22.18 26.91
C SER A 56 25.38 20.76 27.06
N LEU A 57 24.49 20.53 28.02
CA LEU A 57 23.89 19.20 28.26
C LEU A 57 22.53 18.99 27.58
N ILE A 58 21.70 20.04 27.50
CA ILE A 58 20.30 19.91 27.05
C ILE A 58 20.14 20.31 25.59
N ILE A 59 20.85 21.34 25.09
CA ILE A 59 20.69 21.77 23.69
C ILE A 59 21.08 20.68 22.69
N PRO A 60 22.19 19.93 22.84
CA PRO A 60 22.53 18.87 21.89
C PRO A 60 21.42 17.82 21.80
N TYR A 61 20.86 17.41 22.94
CA TYR A 61 19.75 16.45 23.01
C TYR A 61 18.49 17.00 22.32
N VAL A 62 18.07 18.22 22.65
CA VAL A 62 16.89 18.86 22.05
C VAL A 62 17.08 19.12 20.55
N THR A 63 18.29 19.47 20.10
CA THR A 63 18.57 19.65 18.68
C THR A 63 18.52 18.33 17.91
N ASP A 64 19.00 17.23 18.49
CA ASP A 64 18.95 15.92 17.83
C ASP A 64 17.50 15.44 17.67
N GLU A 65 16.69 15.50 18.74
CA GLU A 65 15.27 15.14 18.73
C GLU A 65 14.47 15.99 17.73
N THR A 66 14.69 17.32 17.71
CA THR A 66 14.03 18.21 16.74
C THR A 66 14.48 17.98 15.30
N THR A 67 15.74 17.57 15.05
CA THR A 67 16.19 17.20 13.71
C THR A 67 15.63 15.86 13.25
N ALA A 68 15.44 14.91 14.15
CA ALA A 68 14.81 13.61 13.86
C ALA A 68 13.33 13.81 13.47
N VAL A 69 12.56 14.54 14.28
CA VAL A 69 11.16 14.88 13.99
C VAL A 69 11.04 15.66 12.68
N ARG A 70 11.96 16.60 12.41
CA ARG A 70 11.98 17.34 11.14
C ARG A 70 12.25 16.41 9.94
N ARG A 71 13.16 15.44 10.08
CA ARG A 71 13.46 14.46 9.03
C ARG A 71 12.24 13.57 8.75
N GLU A 72 11.58 13.06 9.78
CA GLU A 72 10.35 12.26 9.64
C GLU A 72 9.23 13.05 8.98
N ALA A 73 9.02 14.31 9.38
CA ALA A 73 8.02 15.17 8.77
C ALA A 73 8.29 15.44 7.27
N ILE A 74 9.57 15.59 6.89
CA ILE A 74 9.96 15.72 5.47
C ILE A 74 9.69 14.41 4.72
N GLN A 75 10.06 13.26 5.29
CA GLN A 75 9.82 11.95 4.69
C GLN A 75 8.33 11.66 4.49
N LEU A 76 7.50 11.92 5.51
CA LEU A 76 6.06 11.78 5.43
C LEU A 76 5.46 12.69 4.34
N THR A 77 5.94 13.93 4.25
CA THR A 77 5.50 14.88 3.21
C THR A 77 5.81 14.34 1.81
N GLU A 78 7.00 13.79 1.58
CA GLU A 78 7.35 13.21 0.28
C GLU A 78 6.55 11.94 -0.02
N LYS A 79 6.34 11.05 0.96
CA LYS A 79 5.48 9.87 0.78
C LYS A 79 4.02 10.23 0.50
N MET A 80 3.53 11.30 1.12
CA MET A 80 2.21 11.84 0.83
C MET A 80 2.12 12.35 -0.62
N LYS A 81 3.16 13.03 -1.12
CA LYS A 81 3.21 13.46 -2.52
C LYS A 81 3.26 12.28 -3.50
N GLU A 82 4.01 11.23 -3.17
CA GLU A 82 4.05 9.99 -3.97
C GLU A 82 2.66 9.36 -4.06
N MET A 83 1.97 9.19 -2.93
CA MET A 83 0.61 8.66 -2.88
C MET A 83 -0.35 9.54 -3.70
N GLN A 84 -0.35 10.85 -3.48
CA GLN A 84 -1.23 11.77 -4.22
C GLN A 84 -0.99 11.70 -5.72
N LYS A 85 0.26 11.63 -6.14
CA LYS A 85 0.63 11.46 -7.55
C LYS A 85 0.12 10.13 -8.10
N PHE A 86 0.24 9.04 -7.34
CA PHE A 86 -0.25 7.71 -7.74
C PHE A 86 -1.76 7.71 -7.96
N PHE A 87 -2.55 8.29 -7.04
CA PHE A 87 -4.02 8.32 -7.14
C PHE A 87 -4.57 9.43 -8.04
N GLY A 88 -3.68 10.22 -8.67
CA GLY A 88 -4.05 11.33 -9.56
C GLY A 88 -4.66 12.53 -8.85
N PHE A 89 -4.33 12.73 -7.57
CA PHE A 89 -4.75 13.90 -6.79
C PHE A 89 -3.83 15.10 -7.01
N LYS A 90 -4.28 16.27 -6.53
CA LYS A 90 -3.41 17.44 -6.42
C LYS A 90 -2.27 17.13 -5.44
N VAL A 91 -1.04 17.23 -5.92
CA VAL A 91 0.15 16.95 -5.11
C VAL A 91 0.41 18.12 -4.15
N THR A 92 -0.09 18.00 -2.93
CA THR A 92 0.04 19.01 -1.87
C THR A 92 1.07 18.60 -0.80
N GLY A 93 1.35 17.31 -0.68
CA GLY A 93 2.13 16.74 0.42
C GLY A 93 1.44 16.83 1.78
N LYS A 94 0.15 17.15 1.80
CA LYS A 94 -0.66 17.30 3.01
C LYS A 94 -1.77 16.26 3.02
N LEU A 95 -2.19 15.86 4.21
CA LEU A 95 -3.34 14.98 4.40
C LEU A 95 -4.65 15.78 4.21
N ASP A 96 -5.04 15.99 2.96
CA ASP A 96 -6.30 16.65 2.61
C ASP A 96 -7.50 15.68 2.63
N LYS A 97 -8.71 16.24 2.50
CA LYS A 97 -9.95 15.47 2.58
C LYS A 97 -10.01 14.34 1.56
N GLU A 98 -9.64 14.60 0.31
CA GLU A 98 -9.65 13.59 -0.76
C GLU A 98 -8.67 12.46 -0.48
N THR A 99 -7.47 12.80 0.01
CA THR A 99 -6.45 11.84 0.42
C THR A 99 -6.95 10.96 1.57
N MET A 100 -7.53 11.53 2.62
CA MET A 100 -8.08 10.77 3.75
C MET A 100 -9.20 9.82 3.35
N GLU A 101 -10.11 10.28 2.49
CA GLU A 101 -11.21 9.44 2.02
C GLU A 101 -10.71 8.29 1.13
N MET A 102 -9.59 8.45 0.43
CA MET A 102 -8.92 7.36 -0.29
C MET A 102 -8.25 6.37 0.66
N MET A 103 -7.55 6.85 1.70
CA MET A 103 -6.86 5.99 2.68
C MET A 103 -7.82 5.06 3.45
N LYS A 104 -9.08 5.47 3.65
CA LYS A 104 -10.10 4.69 4.36
C LYS A 104 -10.75 3.59 3.51
N LYS A 105 -10.51 3.57 2.19
CA LYS A 105 -11.15 2.58 1.33
C LYS A 105 -10.50 1.21 1.51
N PRO A 106 -11.30 0.14 1.62
CA PRO A 106 -10.77 -1.22 1.57
C PRO A 106 -10.01 -1.46 0.26
N ARG A 107 -8.89 -2.16 0.34
CA ARG A 107 -7.90 -2.23 -0.73
C ARG A 107 -7.01 -3.47 -0.64
N CYS A 108 -6.23 -3.70 -1.69
CA CYS A 108 -5.13 -4.65 -1.66
C CYS A 108 -3.99 -4.17 -0.74
N GLY A 109 -3.37 -5.11 -0.03
CA GLY A 109 -2.26 -4.91 0.91
C GLY A 109 -0.88 -4.81 0.26
N VAL A 110 -0.76 -5.07 -1.05
CA VAL A 110 0.48 -4.89 -1.80
C VAL A 110 0.81 -3.39 -1.91
N PRO A 111 2.06 -2.92 -1.71
CA PRO A 111 2.37 -1.50 -1.82
C PRO A 111 2.24 -0.92 -3.23
N ASP A 112 1.69 0.31 -3.30
CA ASP A 112 1.46 1.07 -4.53
C ASP A 112 2.73 1.54 -5.23
N VAL A 113 3.69 1.98 -4.41
CA VAL A 113 4.98 2.51 -4.85
C VAL A 113 6.05 1.64 -4.23
N ALA A 114 6.95 1.12 -5.05
CA ALA A 114 7.90 0.10 -4.66
C ALA A 114 8.83 0.57 -3.51
N ALA A 115 8.43 0.24 -2.28
CA ALA A 115 9.30 0.13 -1.11
C ALA A 115 9.63 -1.34 -0.78
N TYR A 116 9.15 -2.27 -1.62
CA TYR A 116 9.76 -3.59 -1.77
C TYR A 116 10.86 -3.47 -2.82
N SER A 117 12.09 -3.74 -2.43
CA SER A 117 13.30 -3.79 -3.26
C SER A 117 13.27 -4.90 -4.33
N THR A 118 12.11 -5.41 -4.69
CA THR A 118 11.87 -6.43 -5.72
C THR A 118 10.46 -6.11 -6.24
N PHE A 119 10.32 -5.58 -7.45
CA PHE A 119 10.65 -6.36 -8.62
C PHE A 119 11.31 -5.56 -9.74
N GLU A 120 12.62 -5.31 -9.61
CA GLU A 120 13.46 -5.05 -10.78
C GLU A 120 13.35 -6.26 -11.74
N GLY A 121 13.15 -6.01 -13.03
CA GLY A 121 13.24 -7.05 -14.07
C GLY A 121 11.94 -7.64 -14.62
N LYS A 122 10.76 -7.12 -14.25
CA LYS A 122 9.44 -7.61 -14.74
C LYS A 122 9.21 -9.11 -14.43
N PRO A 123 9.05 -9.46 -13.15
CA PRO A 123 8.91 -10.83 -12.69
C PRO A 123 7.76 -11.46 -13.43
N LYS A 124 8.04 -12.62 -13.99
CA LYS A 124 7.05 -13.42 -14.66
C LYS A 124 7.45 -14.86 -14.50
N TRP A 125 6.47 -15.74 -14.52
CA TRP A 125 6.76 -17.15 -14.69
C TRP A 125 7.57 -17.35 -15.96
N GLN A 126 8.54 -18.28 -15.93
CA GLN A 126 9.48 -18.47 -17.02
C GLN A 126 8.74 -18.63 -18.36
N THR A 127 9.21 -17.95 -19.41
CA THR A 127 8.47 -17.81 -20.69
C THR A 127 8.18 -19.12 -21.43
N ASN A 128 8.90 -20.20 -21.13
CA ASN A 128 8.63 -21.54 -21.64
C ASN A 128 7.55 -22.31 -20.86
N LYS A 129 7.13 -21.79 -19.70
CA LYS A 129 6.10 -22.38 -18.84
C LYS A 129 4.74 -21.77 -19.18
N LEU A 130 4.03 -22.41 -20.11
CA LEU A 130 2.64 -22.05 -20.44
C LEU A 130 1.64 -22.50 -19.37
N TRP A 131 2.03 -23.42 -18.48
CA TRP A 131 1.15 -24.01 -17.47
C TRP A 131 1.49 -23.46 -16.09
N CYS A 132 0.53 -22.78 -15.47
CA CYS A 132 0.60 -22.31 -14.09
C CYS A 132 -0.35 -23.17 -13.24
N PHE A 133 0.20 -23.90 -12.28
CA PHE A 133 -0.60 -24.74 -11.40
C PHE A 133 -1.06 -23.92 -10.19
N TYR A 134 -2.30 -24.11 -9.75
CA TYR A 134 -2.81 -23.48 -8.54
C TYR A 134 -3.42 -24.49 -7.59
N ARG A 135 -3.40 -24.19 -6.28
CA ARG A 135 -3.99 -25.03 -5.25
C ARG A 135 -4.67 -24.18 -4.19
N ILE A 136 -5.90 -24.55 -3.85
CA ILE A 136 -6.65 -23.97 -2.73
C ILE A 136 -6.34 -24.80 -1.49
N LEU A 137 -5.82 -24.16 -0.44
CA LEU A 137 -5.36 -24.82 0.78
C LEU A 137 -6.47 -24.96 1.82
N ASN A 138 -7.32 -23.95 1.94
CA ASN A 138 -8.47 -23.90 2.82
C ASN A 138 -9.56 -22.99 2.22
N TYR A 139 -10.68 -22.86 2.92
CA TYR A 139 -11.88 -22.19 2.43
C TYR A 139 -12.44 -21.26 3.51
N THR A 140 -12.93 -20.10 3.10
CA THR A 140 -13.71 -19.19 3.95
C THR A 140 -15.04 -19.84 4.36
N PRO A 141 -15.54 -19.63 5.59
CA PRO A 141 -16.85 -20.10 6.02
C PRO A 141 -18.02 -19.30 5.44
N ASP A 142 -17.78 -18.14 4.83
CA ASP A 142 -18.82 -17.24 4.31
C ASP A 142 -19.52 -17.76 3.05
N MET A 143 -18.85 -18.67 2.33
CA MET A 143 -19.26 -19.16 1.03
C MET A 143 -19.16 -20.69 0.98
N SER A 144 -20.00 -21.31 0.14
CA SER A 144 -19.83 -22.75 -0.11
C SER A 144 -18.51 -23.02 -0.84
N VAL A 145 -17.95 -24.23 -0.63
CA VAL A 145 -16.75 -24.70 -1.35
C VAL A 145 -16.88 -24.53 -2.87
N ALA A 146 -18.07 -24.81 -3.42
CA ALA A 146 -18.34 -24.67 -4.85
C ALA A 146 -18.28 -23.21 -5.32
N GLU A 147 -18.76 -22.27 -4.51
CA GLU A 147 -18.73 -20.84 -4.84
C GLU A 147 -17.31 -20.27 -4.77
N VAL A 148 -16.50 -20.70 -3.80
CA VAL A 148 -15.07 -20.35 -3.72
C VAL A 148 -14.32 -20.92 -4.93
N ASP A 149 -14.49 -22.21 -5.22
CA ASP A 149 -13.88 -22.87 -6.38
C ASP A 149 -14.22 -22.15 -7.69
N THR A 150 -15.50 -21.82 -7.89
CA THR A 150 -15.98 -21.08 -9.05
C THR A 150 -15.38 -19.68 -9.11
N SER A 151 -15.23 -18.99 -7.97
CA SER A 151 -14.65 -17.65 -7.90
C SER A 151 -13.18 -17.65 -8.30
N MET A 152 -12.40 -18.61 -7.78
CA MET A 152 -10.97 -18.75 -8.09
C MET A 152 -10.74 -19.15 -9.55
N GLU A 153 -11.50 -20.12 -10.07
CA GLU A 153 -11.42 -20.52 -11.47
C GLU A 153 -11.75 -19.32 -12.38
N LYS A 154 -12.86 -18.63 -12.11
CA LYS A 154 -13.29 -17.48 -12.91
C LYS A 154 -12.25 -16.35 -12.89
N ALA A 155 -11.63 -16.09 -11.75
CA ALA A 155 -10.59 -15.08 -11.59
C ALA A 155 -9.34 -15.40 -12.44
N LEU A 156 -8.87 -16.65 -12.42
CA LEU A 156 -7.75 -17.08 -13.28
C LEU A 156 -8.11 -17.06 -14.78
N GLN A 157 -9.36 -17.40 -15.12
CA GLN A 157 -9.85 -17.35 -16.50
C GLN A 157 -9.87 -15.94 -17.10
N VAL A 158 -9.99 -14.89 -16.28
CA VAL A 158 -9.86 -13.50 -16.75
C VAL A 158 -8.50 -13.28 -17.42
N TRP A 159 -7.43 -13.80 -16.82
CA TRP A 159 -6.07 -13.69 -17.34
C TRP A 159 -5.77 -14.68 -18.46
N ALA A 160 -6.27 -15.92 -18.37
CA ALA A 160 -6.09 -16.95 -19.40
C ALA A 160 -6.67 -16.54 -20.77
N LYS A 161 -7.78 -15.80 -20.77
CA LYS A 161 -8.44 -15.35 -22.01
C LYS A 161 -7.60 -14.38 -22.84
N VAL A 162 -6.64 -13.69 -22.23
CA VAL A 162 -5.88 -12.60 -22.87
C VAL A 162 -4.37 -12.87 -22.95
N THR A 163 -3.92 -14.02 -22.42
CA THR A 163 -2.52 -14.46 -22.40
C THR A 163 -2.39 -15.88 -22.94
N PRO A 164 -1.18 -16.34 -23.31
CA PRO A 164 -0.93 -17.76 -23.61
C PRO A 164 -0.97 -18.71 -22.40
N LEU A 165 -1.14 -18.18 -21.18
CA LEU A 165 -1.07 -18.96 -19.95
C LEU A 165 -2.28 -19.88 -19.80
N LYS A 166 -2.04 -21.04 -19.22
CA LYS A 166 -3.04 -22.06 -18.86
C LYS A 166 -2.97 -22.29 -17.37
N PHE A 167 -4.12 -22.22 -16.71
CA PHE A 167 -4.22 -22.52 -15.29
C PHE A 167 -4.76 -23.91 -15.08
N THR A 168 -4.17 -24.66 -14.17
CA THR A 168 -4.62 -26.02 -13.84
C THR A 168 -4.59 -26.23 -12.34
N ARG A 169 -5.73 -26.63 -11.81
CA ARG A 169 -5.84 -26.92 -10.38
C ARG A 169 -5.13 -28.22 -10.06
N ILE A 170 -4.38 -28.22 -8.96
CA ILE A 170 -3.90 -29.44 -8.31
C ILE A 170 -4.47 -29.53 -6.89
N TYR A 171 -4.58 -30.76 -6.38
CA TYR A 171 -5.20 -31.04 -5.08
C TYR A 171 -4.19 -31.51 -4.02
N SER A 172 -2.96 -31.81 -4.43
CA SER A 172 -1.86 -32.23 -3.56
C SER A 172 -0.54 -31.68 -4.07
N GLY A 173 0.48 -31.65 -3.20
CA GLY A 173 1.79 -31.07 -3.51
C GLY A 173 1.82 -29.55 -3.53
N THR A 174 2.89 -28.98 -4.07
CA THR A 174 3.12 -27.53 -4.17
C THR A 174 2.79 -27.05 -5.57
N ALA A 175 1.99 -25.97 -5.65
CA ALA A 175 1.60 -25.32 -6.89
C ALA A 175 2.45 -24.08 -7.16
N ASP A 176 2.24 -23.42 -8.29
CA ASP A 176 2.84 -22.10 -8.58
C ASP A 176 2.12 -20.96 -7.85
N ILE A 177 0.81 -21.15 -7.59
CA ILE A 177 -0.03 -20.22 -6.84
C ILE A 177 -0.74 -21.01 -5.76
N MET A 178 -0.31 -20.87 -4.51
CA MET A 178 -1.02 -21.39 -3.35
C MET A 178 -2.01 -20.33 -2.87
N ILE A 179 -3.27 -20.74 -2.68
CA ILE A 179 -4.38 -19.86 -2.30
C ILE A 179 -4.82 -20.24 -0.89
N SER A 180 -4.82 -19.28 0.01
CA SER A 180 -5.26 -19.48 1.40
C SER A 180 -6.11 -18.32 1.91
N PHE A 181 -6.95 -18.64 2.89
CA PHE A 181 -7.71 -17.71 3.70
C PHE A 181 -7.11 -17.71 5.09
N GLY A 182 -6.87 -16.53 5.67
CA GLY A 182 -6.28 -16.43 7.00
C GLY A 182 -6.69 -15.13 7.67
N THR A 183 -6.58 -15.07 8.99
CA THR A 183 -6.86 -13.85 9.75
C THR A 183 -5.58 -13.37 10.41
N ARG A 184 -5.41 -12.05 10.48
CA ARG A 184 -4.29 -11.41 11.18
C ARG A 184 -2.95 -12.05 10.82
N TYR A 185 -2.22 -12.60 11.79
CA TYR A 185 -1.00 -13.35 11.51
C TYR A 185 -1.33 -14.74 10.96
N HIS A 186 -0.93 -14.98 9.71
CA HIS A 186 -1.29 -16.19 8.95
C HIS A 186 -0.08 -16.89 8.30
N GLY A 187 1.12 -16.69 8.84
CA GLY A 187 2.31 -17.46 8.48
C GLY A 187 3.33 -16.77 7.57
N ASP A 188 3.12 -15.49 7.24
CA ASP A 188 4.10 -14.64 6.56
C ASP A 188 4.41 -13.37 7.38
N ALA A 189 5.21 -12.46 6.80
CA ALA A 189 5.62 -11.21 7.46
C ALA A 189 4.60 -10.06 7.33
N TYR A 190 3.43 -10.32 6.74
CA TYR A 190 2.43 -9.31 6.37
C TYR A 190 1.08 -9.66 7.01
N PRO A 191 0.92 -9.51 8.33
CA PRO A 191 -0.34 -9.84 8.97
C PRO A 191 -1.48 -8.93 8.45
N PHE A 192 -2.68 -9.49 8.33
CA PHE A 192 -3.89 -8.72 8.06
C PHE A 192 -4.33 -7.87 9.26
N ASP A 193 -5.17 -6.87 9.02
CA ASP A 193 -5.61 -5.87 10.00
C ASP A 193 -6.98 -6.17 10.64
N GLY A 194 -7.69 -7.19 10.15
CA GLY A 194 -9.05 -7.51 10.58
C GLY A 194 -10.07 -6.88 9.63
N PRO A 195 -11.33 -6.66 10.06
CA PRO A 195 -12.36 -6.23 9.12
C PRO A 195 -12.09 -4.85 8.50
N GLN A 196 -12.38 -4.75 7.20
CA GLN A 196 -12.07 -3.63 6.31
C GLN A 196 -10.55 -3.41 6.13
N GLY A 197 -10.16 -2.33 5.45
CA GLY A 197 -8.73 -2.05 5.28
C GLY A 197 -8.10 -2.97 4.25
N THR A 198 -7.35 -3.99 4.69
CA THR A 198 -6.62 -4.90 3.79
C THR A 198 -7.43 -6.15 3.48
N LEU A 199 -7.92 -6.25 2.24
CA LEU A 199 -8.78 -7.38 1.84
C LEU A 199 -8.00 -8.67 1.56
N ALA A 200 -6.81 -8.50 0.99
CA ALA A 200 -5.98 -9.58 0.48
C ALA A 200 -4.60 -9.03 0.12
N HIS A 201 -3.64 -9.93 -0.06
CA HIS A 201 -2.38 -9.64 -0.72
C HIS A 201 -1.89 -10.85 -1.52
N ALA A 202 -0.96 -10.60 -2.43
CA ALA A 202 -0.27 -11.64 -3.16
C ALA A 202 1.21 -11.29 -3.39
N PHE A 203 1.99 -12.32 -3.67
CA PHE A 203 3.41 -12.20 -3.97
C PHE A 203 3.63 -12.38 -5.46
N ALA A 204 4.47 -11.54 -6.06
CA ALA A 204 4.77 -11.73 -7.47
C ALA A 204 5.63 -12.98 -7.74
N PRO A 205 5.72 -13.43 -9.01
CA PRO A 205 6.38 -14.68 -9.38
C PRO A 205 7.80 -14.80 -8.80
N SER A 206 8.01 -15.81 -7.96
CA SER A 206 9.30 -16.15 -7.36
C SER A 206 9.30 -17.61 -6.88
N LEU A 207 10.37 -18.04 -6.24
CA LEU A 207 10.41 -19.34 -5.55
C LEU A 207 9.69 -19.26 -4.20
N ALA A 208 9.40 -20.44 -3.62
CA ALA A 208 8.73 -20.58 -2.32
C ALA A 208 7.36 -19.88 -2.30
N ILE A 209 7.18 -18.84 -1.48
CA ILE A 209 5.92 -18.10 -1.34
C ILE A 209 5.60 -17.21 -2.57
N GLY A 210 6.55 -17.07 -3.50
CA GLY A 210 6.33 -16.31 -4.72
C GLY A 210 5.19 -16.87 -5.56
N GLY A 211 4.22 -16.01 -5.89
CA GLY A 211 2.99 -16.42 -6.59
C GLY A 211 1.80 -16.60 -5.67
N ASP A 212 2.00 -16.86 -4.38
CA ASP A 212 0.92 -17.16 -3.45
C ASP A 212 0.00 -15.94 -3.25
N ALA A 213 -1.28 -16.23 -2.99
CA ALA A 213 -2.32 -15.23 -2.77
C ALA A 213 -3.10 -15.56 -1.50
N HIS A 214 -3.15 -14.60 -0.58
CA HIS A 214 -3.79 -14.72 0.72
C HIS A 214 -4.97 -13.76 0.80
N PHE A 215 -6.08 -14.23 1.38
CA PHE A 215 -7.32 -13.48 1.53
C PHE A 215 -7.63 -13.32 3.03
N ASP A 216 -7.97 -12.12 3.46
CA ASP A 216 -8.29 -11.86 4.88
C ASP A 216 -9.67 -12.43 5.23
N ASP A 217 -9.69 -13.51 6.01
CA ASP A 217 -10.92 -14.20 6.42
C ASP A 217 -11.64 -13.50 7.59
N ASP A 218 -11.11 -12.36 8.07
CA ASP A 218 -11.87 -11.43 8.92
C ASP A 218 -12.83 -10.56 8.07
N GLU A 219 -12.69 -10.59 6.73
CA GLU A 219 -13.57 -9.89 5.78
C GLU A 219 -14.75 -10.74 5.34
N PHE A 220 -15.90 -10.10 5.12
CA PHE A 220 -17.09 -10.79 4.64
C PHE A 220 -17.06 -10.97 3.12
N PHE A 221 -16.64 -12.16 2.66
CA PHE A 221 -16.61 -12.49 1.24
C PHE A 221 -17.96 -12.97 0.74
N THR A 222 -18.28 -12.62 -0.50
CA THR A 222 -19.54 -13.03 -1.13
C THR A 222 -19.32 -13.50 -2.55
N PHE A 223 -20.22 -14.36 -3.03
CA PHE A 223 -20.17 -14.84 -4.40
C PHE A 223 -20.56 -13.78 -5.43
N ARG A 224 -21.61 -12.99 -5.14
CA ARG A 224 -22.23 -12.03 -6.07
C ARG A 224 -22.84 -10.79 -5.41
N SER A 225 -22.80 -10.70 -4.09
CA SER A 225 -23.55 -9.69 -3.34
C SER A 225 -22.73 -8.41 -3.17
N SER A 226 -23.38 -7.25 -3.24
CA SER A 226 -22.74 -5.98 -2.89
C SER A 226 -22.71 -5.72 -1.38
N LYS A 227 -23.20 -6.65 -0.55
CA LYS A 227 -23.20 -6.54 0.93
C LYS A 227 -21.84 -6.85 1.56
N GLY A 228 -20.91 -7.40 0.78
CA GLY A 228 -19.54 -7.67 1.19
C GLY A 228 -18.60 -7.58 -0.01
N PHE A 229 -17.45 -8.22 0.07
CA PHE A 229 -16.44 -8.21 -0.98
C PHE A 229 -16.67 -9.38 -1.94
N VAL A 230 -16.80 -9.10 -3.24
CA VAL A 230 -16.99 -10.15 -4.24
C VAL A 230 -15.66 -10.87 -4.43
N LEU A 231 -15.54 -12.11 -3.94
CA LEU A 231 -14.29 -12.87 -3.91
C LEU A 231 -13.64 -12.99 -5.29
N PHE A 232 -14.45 -13.18 -6.35
CA PHE A 232 -13.96 -13.19 -7.72
C PHE A 232 -13.19 -11.91 -8.11
N LEU A 233 -13.64 -10.72 -7.71
CA LEU A 233 -12.98 -9.47 -8.08
C LEU A 233 -11.65 -9.30 -7.33
N VAL A 234 -11.66 -9.58 -6.03
CA VAL A 234 -10.45 -9.53 -5.20
C VAL A 234 -9.43 -10.56 -5.70
N ALA A 235 -9.85 -11.79 -5.94
CA ALA A 235 -8.98 -12.83 -6.46
C ALA A 235 -8.43 -12.52 -7.85
N ALA A 236 -9.24 -11.94 -8.73
CA ALA A 236 -8.76 -11.54 -10.06
C ALA A 236 -7.66 -10.48 -9.96
N HIS A 237 -7.78 -9.53 -9.02
CA HIS A 237 -6.75 -8.54 -8.72
C HIS A 237 -5.47 -9.20 -8.18
N GLU A 238 -5.58 -10.00 -7.12
CA GLU A 238 -4.43 -10.65 -6.49
C GLU A 238 -3.69 -11.59 -7.46
N PHE A 239 -4.40 -12.31 -8.33
CA PHE A 239 -3.75 -13.12 -9.36
C PHE A 239 -3.02 -12.28 -10.41
N GLY A 240 -3.39 -11.01 -10.61
CA GLY A 240 -2.58 -10.09 -11.38
C GLY A 240 -1.18 -9.91 -10.76
N HIS A 241 -1.11 -9.76 -9.43
CA HIS A 241 0.17 -9.75 -8.70
C HIS A 241 0.90 -11.08 -8.79
N SER A 242 0.22 -12.22 -8.57
CA SER A 242 0.78 -13.56 -8.75
C SER A 242 1.33 -13.82 -10.16
N LEU A 243 0.92 -13.03 -11.14
CA LEU A 243 1.39 -13.06 -12.52
C LEU A 243 2.43 -11.98 -12.84
N GLY A 244 2.75 -11.08 -11.90
CA GLY A 244 3.81 -10.09 -12.05
C GLY A 244 3.35 -8.67 -12.34
N LEU A 245 2.05 -8.39 -12.29
CA LEU A 245 1.55 -7.02 -12.40
C LEU A 245 1.74 -6.27 -11.09
N SER A 246 2.07 -4.99 -11.19
CA SER A 246 1.95 -4.04 -10.08
C SER A 246 0.60 -3.32 -10.15
N HIS A 247 0.28 -2.56 -9.11
CA HIS A 247 -0.91 -1.72 -9.14
C HIS A 247 -0.89 -0.74 -10.33
N SER A 248 -2.07 -0.51 -10.90
CA SER A 248 -2.30 0.52 -11.90
C SER A 248 -2.72 1.83 -11.22
N ASN A 249 -2.28 2.96 -11.78
CA ASN A 249 -2.77 4.29 -11.42
C ASN A 249 -4.01 4.71 -12.25
N VAL A 250 -4.49 3.86 -13.14
CA VAL A 250 -5.67 4.12 -13.97
C VAL A 250 -6.94 3.76 -13.21
N ARG A 251 -7.77 4.76 -12.92
CA ARG A 251 -9.07 4.53 -12.29
C ARG A 251 -9.94 3.60 -13.16
N GLY A 252 -10.49 2.57 -12.53
CA GLY A 252 -11.31 1.56 -13.20
C GLY A 252 -10.53 0.40 -13.80
N ALA A 253 -9.19 0.39 -13.72
CA ALA A 253 -8.41 -0.82 -13.94
C ALA A 253 -8.72 -1.87 -12.84
N LEU A 254 -8.64 -3.16 -13.18
CA LEU A 254 -8.74 -4.22 -12.20
C LEU A 254 -7.60 -4.12 -11.19
N MET A 255 -6.38 -3.85 -11.65
CA MET A 255 -5.19 -3.66 -10.81
C MET A 255 -5.14 -2.32 -10.09
N PHE A 256 -6.23 -1.53 -10.08
CA PHE A 256 -6.28 -0.35 -9.22
C PHE A 256 -6.40 -0.78 -7.75
N PRO A 257 -5.64 -0.20 -6.80
CA PRO A 257 -5.45 -0.81 -5.47
C PRO A 257 -6.71 -0.91 -4.61
N THR A 258 -7.61 0.07 -4.73
CA THR A 258 -8.81 0.12 -3.89
C THR A 258 -9.94 -0.70 -4.48
N TYR A 259 -10.64 -1.44 -3.64
CA TYR A 259 -11.79 -2.23 -4.06
C TYR A 259 -12.90 -1.33 -4.63
N SER A 260 -13.46 -1.76 -5.75
CA SER A 260 -14.63 -1.15 -6.36
C SER A 260 -15.56 -2.26 -6.85
N PHE A 261 -16.78 -2.27 -6.33
CA PHE A 261 -17.77 -3.25 -6.75
C PHE A 261 -18.10 -3.09 -8.22
N THR A 262 -18.02 -4.19 -8.96
CA THR A 262 -18.52 -4.34 -10.33
C THR A 262 -19.38 -5.60 -10.37
N ASP A 263 -20.51 -5.58 -11.09
CA ASP A 263 -21.32 -6.79 -11.23
C ASP A 263 -20.47 -7.91 -11.86
N PRO A 264 -20.19 -9.02 -11.13
CA PRO A 264 -19.35 -10.09 -11.64
C PRO A 264 -19.91 -10.76 -12.89
N ASN A 265 -21.22 -10.66 -13.17
CA ASN A 265 -21.82 -11.22 -14.38
C ASN A 265 -21.47 -10.43 -15.66
N HIS A 266 -21.17 -9.14 -15.50
CA HIS A 266 -20.87 -8.22 -16.60
C HIS A 266 -19.40 -7.75 -16.58
N PHE A 267 -18.56 -8.41 -15.78
CA PHE A 267 -17.16 -8.07 -15.67
C PHE A 267 -16.42 -8.31 -16.99
N SER A 268 -15.68 -7.29 -17.43
CA SER A 268 -14.73 -7.37 -18.53
C SER A 268 -13.40 -6.78 -18.09
N LEU A 269 -12.30 -7.43 -18.47
CA LEU A 269 -10.96 -6.98 -18.08
C LEU A 269 -10.66 -5.63 -18.75
N PRO A 270 -10.34 -4.57 -17.99
CA PRO A 270 -10.04 -3.27 -18.58
C PRO A 270 -8.79 -3.28 -19.46
N SER A 271 -8.73 -2.33 -20.39
CA SER A 271 -7.67 -2.29 -21.41
C SER A 271 -6.26 -2.08 -20.84
N ASP A 272 -6.16 -1.42 -19.69
CA ASP A 272 -4.88 -1.19 -19.01
C ASP A 272 -4.28 -2.49 -18.49
N ASP A 273 -5.09 -3.30 -17.82
CA ASP A 273 -4.72 -4.62 -17.31
C ASP A 273 -4.33 -5.57 -18.46
N ILE A 274 -5.09 -5.54 -19.57
CA ILE A 274 -4.77 -6.33 -20.79
C ILE A 274 -3.40 -5.94 -21.34
N ARG A 275 -3.11 -4.65 -21.50
CA ARG A 275 -1.79 -4.20 -21.99
C ARG A 275 -0.68 -4.57 -21.03
N GLY A 276 -0.91 -4.39 -19.72
CA GLY A 276 0.02 -4.76 -18.67
C GLY A 276 0.42 -6.23 -18.76
N ILE A 277 -0.55 -7.13 -18.75
CA ILE A 277 -0.27 -8.57 -18.74
C ILE A 277 0.32 -9.06 -20.06
N GLN A 278 -0.13 -8.52 -21.19
CA GLN A 278 0.42 -8.87 -22.51
C GLN A 278 1.85 -8.34 -22.70
N SER A 279 2.27 -7.31 -21.97
CA SER A 279 3.66 -6.87 -21.96
C SER A 279 4.61 -7.88 -21.29
N LEU A 280 4.09 -8.75 -20.43
CA LEU A 280 4.84 -9.79 -19.73
C LEU A 280 4.82 -11.12 -20.50
N TYR A 281 3.64 -11.55 -20.94
CA TYR A 281 3.40 -12.89 -21.49
C TYR A 281 3.08 -12.93 -22.99
N GLY A 282 2.95 -11.77 -23.63
CA GLY A 282 2.50 -11.66 -25.02
C GLY A 282 0.99 -11.85 -25.15
N LYS A 283 0.51 -11.73 -26.39
CA LYS A 283 -0.90 -11.91 -26.73
C LYS A 283 -1.21 -13.39 -26.90
N LEU A 284 -2.42 -13.79 -26.53
CA LEU A 284 -2.98 -15.05 -27.00
C LEU A 284 -3.06 -14.99 -28.53
N LEU A 285 -2.25 -15.79 -29.22
CA LEU A 285 -2.38 -15.93 -30.67
C LEU A 285 -3.70 -16.67 -30.94
N PRO A 286 -4.51 -16.23 -31.92
CA PRO A 286 -5.59 -17.08 -32.42
C PRO A 286 -4.96 -18.41 -32.77
N SER A 287 -5.54 -19.53 -32.29
CA SER A 287 -5.05 -20.83 -32.73
C SER A 287 -4.97 -20.78 -34.26
N MET A 288 -3.81 -21.15 -34.80
CA MET A 288 -3.77 -21.49 -36.21
C MET A 288 -4.81 -22.57 -36.36
N SER A 289 -5.99 -22.22 -36.89
CA SER A 289 -7.03 -23.17 -37.24
C SER A 289 -6.30 -24.27 -38.00
N ASN A 290 -6.33 -25.47 -37.45
CA ASN A 290 -5.72 -26.64 -38.07
C ASN A 290 -6.19 -26.67 -39.55
N PRO A 291 -5.30 -26.66 -40.55
CA PRO A 291 -5.72 -26.63 -41.97
C PRO A 291 -6.61 -27.82 -42.37
N GLN A 292 -6.78 -28.82 -41.51
CA GLN A 292 -7.57 -30.02 -41.78
C GLN A 292 -9.09 -29.86 -41.68
N GLU A 293 -9.64 -28.76 -41.17
CA GLU A 293 -11.10 -28.56 -41.15
C GLU A 293 -11.68 -27.89 -42.40
N LYS A 294 -10.84 -27.46 -43.36
CA LYS A 294 -11.32 -26.90 -44.63
C LYS A 294 -11.54 -27.93 -45.75
N HIS A 295 -11.35 -29.23 -45.49
CA HIS A 295 -11.52 -30.26 -46.52
C HIS A 295 -12.84 -31.05 -46.44
N CYS A 296 -13.64 -30.89 -45.39
CA CYS A 296 -14.89 -31.65 -45.21
C CYS A 296 -16.17 -30.79 -45.38
N SER A 297 -16.17 -29.86 -46.33
CA SER A 297 -17.37 -29.08 -46.70
C SER A 297 -17.60 -28.97 -48.21
N SER A 298 -16.85 -29.73 -49.03
CA SER A 298 -16.98 -29.71 -50.50
C SER A 298 -17.59 -30.98 -51.11
N LEU A 299 -18.10 -31.95 -50.32
CA LEU A 299 -18.60 -33.23 -50.84
C LEU A 299 -20.12 -33.48 -50.70
N THR A 300 -20.92 -32.45 -50.38
CA THR A 300 -22.39 -32.57 -50.32
C THR A 300 -23.14 -31.75 -51.38
N LYS A 301 -22.52 -31.48 -52.53
CA LYS A 301 -23.20 -30.88 -53.70
C LYS A 301 -22.98 -31.69 -54.97
N PHE A 302 -23.36 -32.97 -55.00
CA PHE A 302 -23.66 -33.67 -56.25
C PHE A 302 -24.58 -34.85 -55.96
N THR A 303 -25.90 -34.63 -56.00
CA THR A 303 -26.92 -35.57 -56.52
C THR A 303 -28.31 -34.95 -56.39
N THR A 304 -28.68 -34.07 -57.32
CA THR A 304 -30.07 -33.89 -57.74
C THR A 304 -30.07 -33.47 -59.21
N GLY A 305 -30.49 -34.37 -60.10
CA GLY A 305 -30.49 -34.08 -61.54
C GLY A 305 -30.91 -35.26 -62.40
N ALA A 306 -32.21 -35.55 -62.37
CA ALA A 306 -33.06 -36.06 -63.44
C ALA A 306 -32.57 -37.17 -64.40
N SER A 307 -33.34 -38.26 -64.48
CA SER A 307 -33.68 -38.87 -65.77
C SER A 307 -35.15 -39.29 -65.78
N SER A 308 -35.94 -38.62 -66.60
CA SER A 308 -37.25 -39.06 -67.08
C SER A 308 -37.25 -39.01 -68.61
N ALA A 309 -38.00 -39.94 -69.21
CA ALA A 309 -38.34 -40.10 -70.64
C ALA A 309 -37.22 -40.67 -71.54
N ALA A 310 -37.48 -41.53 -72.52
CA ALA A 310 -38.65 -42.28 -72.98
C ALA A 310 -38.19 -43.20 -74.12
N SER A 311 -38.75 -44.41 -74.22
CA SER A 311 -39.17 -45.15 -75.45
C SER A 311 -39.33 -46.63 -75.11
#